data_AF-A0A1G6US29-F1
#
_entry.id   AF-A0A1G6US29-F1
#
_cell.length_a   1.000
_cell.length_b   1.000
_cell.length_c   1.000
_cell.angle_alpha   90.00
_cell.angle_beta   90.00
_cell.angle_gamma   90.00
#
_symmetry.space_group_name_H-M   'P 1'
#
loop_
_entity.id
_entity.type
_entity.pdbx_description
1 polymer ?
#
loop_
_entity_poly.entity_id
_entity_poly.type
_entity_poly.pdbx_seq_one_letter_code
_entity_poly.pdbx_strand_id
1 'polypeptide(L)'
;MNAPDTLAPTAADRPAHAAPPAHASDELRAALSEAGLHAPVTGGATDADVRVGPLAPADARQLARLIRTGTKRTLKTARALREICAGHRIELPGLRVRQGRITLGPVRVEDAARLARVLGAVPPPAARPAPPAGTDAAFVGALLGHVFPEATGGGALSVSVREEAPGLLDLGAIDARTARRLVRALRF
;
A
#
# COMPACT_ATOMS: atom_id res chain seq x y z
N MET A 1 72.78 -24.35 11.08
CA MET A 1 72.19 -23.72 9.89
C MET A 1 71.27 -24.74 9.23
N ASN A 2 70.02 -24.34 9.03
CA ASN A 2 68.94 -24.93 8.21
C ASN A 2 68.08 -26.05 8.81
N ALA A 3 66.86 -25.62 9.18
CA ALA A 3 65.65 -26.41 9.36
C ALA A 3 65.07 -26.83 7.99
N PRO A 4 64.12 -27.79 7.99
CA PRO A 4 62.84 -27.56 7.32
C PRO A 4 61.68 -27.94 8.27
N ASP A 5 60.80 -27.01 8.65
CA ASP A 5 59.60 -26.57 7.91
C ASP A 5 58.68 -27.72 7.44
N THR A 6 57.68 -28.02 8.27
CA THR A 6 56.41 -28.61 7.81
C THR A 6 55.30 -28.17 8.76
N LEU A 7 54.72 -26.99 8.51
CA LEU A 7 53.43 -26.59 9.06
C LEU A 7 52.40 -26.61 7.94
N ALA A 8 51.32 -27.34 8.21
CA ALA A 8 50.20 -27.60 7.32
C ALA A 8 49.54 -26.30 6.80
N PRO A 9 48.94 -26.32 5.60
CA PRO A 9 48.22 -25.16 5.07
C PRO A 9 46.97 -24.90 5.89
N THR A 10 46.95 -23.76 6.57
CA THR A 10 45.76 -23.15 7.15
C THR A 10 44.76 -22.89 6.03
N ALA A 11 43.60 -23.55 6.13
CA ALA A 11 42.44 -23.25 5.31
C ALA A 11 42.10 -21.77 5.53
N ALA A 12 42.36 -20.97 4.51
CA ALA A 12 41.89 -19.60 4.43
C ALA A 12 40.36 -19.65 4.44
N ASP A 13 39.80 -19.41 5.62
CA ASP A 13 38.41 -19.05 5.82
C ASP A 13 38.16 -17.80 4.98
N ARG A 14 37.58 -18.01 3.80
CA ARG A 14 37.20 -16.95 2.87
C ARG A 14 36.01 -16.28 3.54
N PRO A 15 36.12 -15.06 4.08
CA PRO A 15 34.95 -14.42 4.65
C PRO A 15 33.92 -14.32 3.54
N ALA A 16 32.78 -14.99 3.75
CA ALA A 16 31.59 -14.77 2.96
C ALA A 16 31.39 -13.25 2.95
N HIS A 17 31.60 -12.65 1.78
CA HIS A 17 31.31 -11.25 1.57
C HIS A 17 29.79 -11.16 1.71
N ALA A 18 29.33 -10.94 2.95
CA ALA A 18 27.96 -10.58 3.24
C ALA A 18 27.71 -9.35 2.37
N ALA A 19 26.99 -9.54 1.27
CA ALA A 19 26.63 -8.45 0.38
C ALA A 19 26.04 -7.35 1.28
N PRO A 20 26.56 -6.12 1.22
CA PRO A 20 25.99 -5.03 2.00
C PRO A 20 24.48 -4.96 1.71
N PRO A 21 23.66 -4.55 2.70
CA PRO A 21 22.24 -4.38 2.45
C PRO A 21 22.07 -3.49 1.21
N ALA A 22 21.39 -4.00 0.18
CA ALA A 22 21.22 -3.25 -1.05
C ALA A 22 20.51 -1.93 -0.69
N HIS A 23 21.23 -0.82 -0.76
CA HIS A 23 20.63 0.49 -0.52
C HIS A 23 19.53 0.69 -1.57
N ALA A 24 18.41 1.31 -1.20
CA ALA A 24 17.28 1.49 -2.13
C ALA A 24 17.71 2.20 -3.43
N SER A 25 18.75 3.03 -3.37
CA SER A 25 19.36 3.68 -4.52
C SER A 25 20.11 2.70 -5.46
N ASP A 26 20.74 1.66 -4.93
CA ASP A 26 21.44 0.63 -5.70
C ASP A 26 20.44 -0.33 -6.35
N GLU A 27 19.41 -0.74 -5.62
CA GLU A 27 18.31 -1.56 -6.17
C GLU A 27 17.60 -0.83 -7.31
N LEU A 28 17.27 0.45 -7.12
CA LEU A 28 16.65 1.26 -8.18
C LEU A 28 17.58 1.43 -9.38
N ARG A 29 18.89 1.67 -9.15
CA ARG A 29 19.87 1.80 -10.24
C ARG A 29 19.99 0.51 -11.04
N ALA A 30 20.04 -0.64 -10.36
CA ALA A 30 20.08 -1.95 -11.00
C ALA A 30 18.83 -2.19 -11.85
N ALA A 31 17.63 -1.99 -11.29
CA ALA A 31 16.36 -2.18 -12.00
C ALA A 31 16.22 -1.27 -13.23
N LEU A 32 16.65 0.00 -13.13
CA LEU A 32 16.66 0.92 -14.27
C LEU A 32 17.65 0.45 -15.35
N SER A 33 18.85 0.00 -14.96
CA SER A 33 19.87 -0.48 -15.89
C SER A 33 19.42 -1.74 -16.62
N GLU A 34 18.82 -2.70 -15.92
CA GLU A 34 18.21 -3.90 -16.50
C GLU A 34 17.06 -3.56 -17.47
N ALA A 35 16.31 -2.49 -17.19
CA ALA A 35 15.27 -1.97 -18.06
C ALA A 35 15.81 -1.12 -19.23
N GLY A 36 17.13 -0.98 -19.37
CA GLY A 36 17.78 -0.18 -20.41
C GLY A 36 17.61 1.33 -20.23
N LEU A 37 17.38 1.80 -19.00
CA LEU A 37 17.19 3.21 -18.65
C LEU A 37 18.45 3.76 -17.97
N HIS A 38 19.02 4.83 -18.54
CA HIS A 38 20.21 5.47 -17.99
C HIS A 38 19.81 6.68 -17.15
N ALA A 39 19.62 6.45 -15.85
CA ALA A 39 19.30 7.50 -14.89
C ALA A 39 20.40 7.62 -13.83
N PRO A 40 20.90 8.83 -13.52
CA PRO A 40 21.67 9.05 -12.32
C PRO A 40 20.79 8.77 -11.11
N VAL A 41 21.16 7.81 -10.26
CA VAL A 41 20.45 7.54 -9.00
C VAL A 41 21.39 7.81 -7.85
N THR A 42 20.96 8.64 -6.91
CA THR A 42 21.73 8.99 -5.70
C THR A 42 20.88 8.77 -4.46
N GLY A 43 21.42 8.09 -3.45
CA GLY A 43 20.82 8.03 -2.12
C GLY A 43 21.06 9.34 -1.36
N GLY A 44 20.09 9.75 -0.54
CA GLY A 44 20.28 10.80 0.45
C GLY A 44 21.19 10.33 1.60
N ALA A 45 21.81 11.28 2.31
CA ALA A 45 22.73 10.99 3.42
C ALA A 45 22.11 10.17 4.57
N THR A 46 20.78 10.10 4.65
CA THR A 46 20.02 9.42 5.70
C THR A 46 19.26 8.18 5.21
N ASP A 47 19.48 7.71 3.98
CA ASP A 47 18.71 6.64 3.30
C ASP A 47 17.17 6.87 3.29
N ALA A 48 16.72 8.06 3.70
CA ALA A 48 15.31 8.43 3.79
C ALA A 48 14.70 8.68 2.41
N ASP A 49 15.52 9.19 1.48
CA ASP A 49 15.11 9.57 0.14
C ASP A 49 16.08 9.07 -0.93
N VAL A 50 15.55 8.59 -2.05
CA VAL A 50 16.31 8.25 -3.26
C VAL A 50 15.94 9.25 -4.35
N ARG A 51 16.95 9.85 -4.99
CA ARG A 51 16.75 10.83 -6.06
C ARG A 51 17.13 10.23 -7.40
N VAL A 52 16.21 10.36 -8.36
CA VAL A 52 16.49 10.13 -9.77
C VAL A 52 16.84 11.49 -10.40
N GLY A 53 18.03 11.59 -10.96
CA GLY A 53 18.51 12.77 -11.65
C GLY A 53 17.76 13.04 -12.97
N PRO A 54 18.19 14.05 -13.74
CA PRO A 54 17.59 14.35 -15.03
C PRO A 54 17.54 13.12 -15.94
N LEU A 55 16.40 12.91 -16.60
CA LEU A 55 16.16 11.84 -17.56
C LEU A 55 16.03 12.43 -18.96
N ALA A 56 16.55 11.73 -19.96
CA ALA A 56 16.21 12.02 -21.35
C ALA A 56 14.68 11.86 -21.55
N PRO A 57 14.03 12.64 -22.43
CA PRO A 57 12.59 12.54 -22.65
C PRO A 57 12.12 11.14 -23.07
N ALA A 58 12.93 10.39 -23.82
CA ALA A 58 12.64 9.01 -24.20
C ALA A 58 12.61 8.08 -22.98
N ASP A 59 13.64 8.14 -22.14
CA ASP A 59 13.78 7.35 -20.92
C ASP A 59 12.67 7.68 -19.91
N ALA A 60 12.32 8.96 -19.75
CA ALA A 60 11.20 9.39 -18.92
C ALA A 60 9.86 8.79 -19.40
N ARG A 61 9.62 8.76 -20.72
CA ARG A 61 8.42 8.13 -21.30
C ARG A 61 8.41 6.62 -21.09
N GLN A 62 9.55 5.96 -21.23
CA GLN A 62 9.70 4.52 -21.02
C GLN A 62 9.50 4.16 -19.55
N LEU A 63 10.12 4.88 -18.61
CA LEU A 63 9.90 4.72 -17.17
C LEU A 63 8.41 4.88 -16.82
N ALA A 64 7.77 5.93 -17.33
CA ALA A 64 6.33 6.13 -17.14
C ALA A 64 5.48 4.99 -17.72
N ARG A 65 5.90 4.37 -18.84
CA ARG A 65 5.24 3.20 -19.42
C ARG A 65 5.42 1.96 -18.55
N LEU A 66 6.62 1.72 -18.02
CA LEU A 66 6.92 0.60 -17.13
C LEU A 66 6.12 0.70 -15.84
N ILE A 67 6.10 1.87 -15.19
CA ILE A 67 5.28 2.12 -14.00
C ILE A 67 3.81 1.82 -14.29
N ARG A 68 3.25 2.38 -15.37
CA ARG A 68 1.86 2.14 -15.76
C ARG A 68 1.57 0.67 -16.04
N THR A 69 2.52 -0.05 -16.63
CA THR A 69 2.34 -1.47 -16.99
C THR A 69 2.41 -2.35 -15.74
N GLY A 70 3.43 -2.17 -14.90
CA GLY A 70 3.62 -2.93 -13.66
C GLY A 70 2.49 -2.69 -12.65
N THR A 71 1.95 -1.46 -12.59
CA THR A 71 0.85 -1.12 -11.67
C THR A 71 -0.54 -1.23 -12.29
N LYS A 72 -0.65 -1.63 -13.57
CA LYS A 72 -1.90 -1.63 -14.35
C LYS A 72 -3.07 -2.29 -13.63
N ARG A 73 -2.86 -3.48 -13.06
CA ARG A 73 -3.91 -4.26 -12.40
C ARG A 73 -4.39 -3.60 -11.11
N THR A 74 -3.47 -3.07 -10.30
CA THR A 74 -3.78 -2.38 -9.05
C THR A 74 -4.49 -1.05 -9.32
N LEU A 75 -4.01 -0.26 -10.28
CA LEU A 75 -4.66 0.99 -10.70
C LEU A 75 -6.07 0.76 -11.25
N LYS A 76 -6.28 -0.29 -12.06
CA LYS A 76 -7.63 -0.66 -12.53
C LYS A 76 -8.56 -1.00 -11.38
N THR A 77 -8.07 -1.74 -10.39
CA THR A 77 -8.85 -2.10 -9.19
C THR A 77 -9.18 -0.87 -8.36
N ALA A 78 -8.21 0.02 -8.13
CA ALA A 78 -8.42 1.29 -7.42
C ALA A 78 -9.44 2.19 -8.13
N ARG A 79 -9.41 2.23 -9.47
CA ARG A 79 -10.40 2.96 -10.26
C ARG A 79 -11.81 2.38 -10.12
N ALA A 80 -11.94 1.06 -10.27
CA ALA A 80 -13.22 0.39 -10.09
C ALA A 80 -13.79 0.58 -8.68
N LEU A 81 -12.92 0.57 -7.65
CA LEU A 81 -13.33 0.84 -6.28
C LEU A 81 -13.86 2.27 -6.12
N ARG A 82 -13.17 3.27 -6.68
CA ARG A 82 -13.67 4.66 -6.70
C ARG A 82 -15.02 4.79 -7.38
N GLU A 83 -15.17 4.19 -8.56
CA GLU A 83 -16.41 4.24 -9.34
C GLU A 83 -17.59 3.62 -8.58
N ILE A 84 -17.39 2.44 -7.96
CA ILE A 84 -18.44 1.76 -7.19
C ILE A 84 -18.78 2.51 -5.91
N CYS A 85 -17.77 2.96 -5.15
CA CYS A 85 -18.00 3.76 -3.94
C CYS A 85 -18.75 5.07 -4.26
N ALA A 86 -18.39 5.75 -5.36
CA ALA A 86 -19.13 6.92 -5.83
C ALA A 86 -20.59 6.59 -6.18
N GLY A 87 -20.85 5.44 -6.82
CA GLY A 87 -22.22 4.96 -7.08
C GLY A 87 -23.04 4.76 -5.80
N HIS A 88 -22.38 4.36 -4.71
CA HIS A 88 -22.97 4.25 -3.37
C HIS A 88 -22.98 5.56 -2.57
N ARG A 89 -22.53 6.68 -3.15
CA ARG A 89 -22.34 7.97 -2.45
C ARG A 89 -21.40 7.86 -1.24
N ILE A 90 -20.32 7.13 -1.41
CA ILE A 90 -19.21 6.99 -0.46
C ILE A 90 -18.02 7.74 -1.05
N GLU A 91 -17.61 8.83 -0.43
CA GLU A 91 -16.42 9.58 -0.86
C GLU A 91 -15.15 9.00 -0.24
N LEU A 92 -14.14 8.73 -1.08
CA LEU A 92 -12.83 8.24 -0.65
C LEU A 92 -11.72 9.16 -1.16
N PRO A 93 -11.60 10.39 -0.60
CA PRO A 93 -10.63 11.39 -1.09
C PRO A 93 -9.17 10.92 -0.89
N GLY A 94 -8.93 10.05 0.10
CA GLY A 94 -7.63 9.45 0.37
C GLY A 94 -7.22 8.31 -0.57
N LEU A 95 -8.11 7.83 -1.45
CA LEU A 95 -7.89 6.59 -2.18
C LEU A 95 -6.77 6.72 -3.22
N ARG A 96 -5.67 6.00 -2.98
CA ARG A 96 -4.49 5.98 -3.85
C ARG A 96 -3.75 4.64 -3.79
N VAL A 97 -2.93 4.39 -4.81
CA VAL A 97 -2.02 3.24 -4.82
C VAL A 97 -0.69 3.66 -4.21
N ARG A 98 -0.23 2.97 -3.16
CA ARG A 98 1.05 3.19 -2.50
C ARG A 98 1.73 1.84 -2.27
N GLN A 99 2.99 1.70 -2.69
CA GLN A 99 3.77 0.46 -2.51
C GLN A 99 3.03 -0.80 -2.98
N GLY A 100 2.36 -0.73 -4.14
CA GLY A 100 1.58 -1.85 -4.70
C GLY A 100 0.28 -2.19 -3.98
N ARG A 101 -0.06 -1.49 -2.89
CA ARG A 101 -1.30 -1.63 -2.12
C ARG A 101 -2.25 -0.48 -2.41
N ILE A 102 -3.54 -0.66 -2.11
CA ILE A 102 -4.55 0.38 -2.21
C ILE A 102 -4.79 0.93 -0.82
N THR A 103 -4.35 2.16 -0.58
CA THR A 103 -4.67 2.93 0.62
C THR A 103 -6.02 3.58 0.42
N LEU A 104 -6.96 3.35 1.34
CA LEU A 104 -8.27 4.00 1.32
C LEU A 104 -8.19 5.42 1.90
N GLY A 105 -7.33 5.60 2.92
CA GLY A 105 -6.97 6.88 3.51
C GLY A 105 -8.07 7.47 4.39
N PRO A 106 -7.99 8.79 4.68
CA PRO A 106 -8.99 9.45 5.50
C PRO A 106 -10.35 9.47 4.80
N VAL A 107 -11.39 9.14 5.56
CA VAL A 107 -12.79 9.08 5.13
C VAL A 107 -13.66 9.69 6.23
N ARG A 108 -14.80 10.28 5.86
CA ARG A 108 -15.77 10.77 6.83
C ARG A 108 -16.41 9.61 7.57
N VAL A 109 -16.74 9.79 8.85
CA VAL A 109 -17.41 8.75 9.65
C VAL A 109 -18.73 8.32 9.00
N GLU A 110 -19.47 9.24 8.38
CA GLU A 110 -20.73 8.93 7.69
C GLU A 110 -20.51 8.04 6.46
N ASP A 111 -19.44 8.28 5.70
CA ASP A 111 -19.07 7.50 4.52
C ASP A 111 -18.54 6.12 4.90
N ALA A 112 -17.77 6.03 5.99
CA ALA A 112 -17.36 4.77 6.58
C ALA A 112 -18.54 3.94 7.10
N ALA A 113 -19.51 4.57 7.77
CA ALA A 113 -20.74 3.92 8.21
C ALA A 113 -21.61 3.48 7.03
N ARG A 114 -21.61 4.24 5.92
CA ARG A 114 -22.27 3.83 4.68
C ARG A 114 -21.58 2.63 4.05
N LEU A 115 -20.25 2.62 4.00
CA LEU A 115 -19.46 1.48 3.54
C LEU A 115 -19.79 0.22 4.34
N ALA A 116 -19.80 0.30 5.67
CA ALA A 116 -20.14 -0.83 6.53
C ALA A 116 -21.54 -1.40 6.20
N ARG A 117 -22.54 -0.54 6.01
CA ARG A 117 -23.90 -0.95 5.64
C ARG A 117 -23.97 -1.64 4.28
N VAL A 118 -23.27 -1.11 3.28
CA VAL A 118 -23.20 -1.74 1.94
C VAL A 118 -22.53 -3.12 2.02
N LEU A 119 -21.57 -3.29 2.93
CA LEU A 119 -20.90 -4.58 3.17
C LEU A 119 -21.75 -5.58 3.98
N GLY A 120 -23.01 -5.27 4.29
CA GLY A 120 -23.91 -6.17 5.00
C GLY A 120 -24.01 -5.92 6.50
N ALA A 121 -23.46 -4.81 7.02
CA ALA A 121 -23.78 -4.42 8.38
C ALA A 121 -25.29 -4.15 8.50
N VAL A 122 -26.00 -5.05 9.18
CA VAL A 122 -27.39 -4.83 9.59
C VAL A 122 -27.33 -3.93 10.83
N PRO A 123 -27.79 -2.67 10.76
CA PRO A 123 -27.94 -1.90 11.99
C PRO A 123 -28.97 -2.62 12.86
N PRO A 124 -28.76 -2.75 14.18
CA PRO A 124 -29.79 -3.30 15.07
C PRO A 124 -31.13 -2.58 14.84
N PRO A 125 -32.28 -3.27 14.93
CA PRO A 125 -33.59 -2.80 14.44
C PRO A 125 -34.16 -1.53 15.11
N ALA A 126 -33.38 -0.78 15.87
CA ALA A 126 -33.71 0.55 16.38
C ALA A 126 -32.75 1.60 15.77
N ALA A 127 -32.96 1.99 14.50
CA ALA A 127 -32.73 3.34 13.99
C ALA A 127 -32.71 3.38 12.45
N ARG A 128 -33.77 3.96 11.87
CA ARG A 128 -33.61 4.90 10.75
C ARG A 128 -34.44 6.12 11.14
N PRO A 129 -33.81 7.26 11.44
CA PRO A 129 -33.38 8.18 10.39
C PRO A 129 -31.99 8.78 10.65
N ALA A 130 -31.10 8.70 9.65
CA ALA A 130 -29.70 9.17 9.72
C ALA A 130 -28.87 8.53 10.87
N PRO A 131 -27.55 8.43 10.74
CA PRO A 131 -26.72 8.27 11.93
C PRO A 131 -27.07 9.42 12.89
N PRO A 132 -27.34 9.17 14.20
CA PRO A 132 -27.52 10.27 15.14
C PRO A 132 -26.32 11.20 15.04
N ALA A 133 -26.56 12.51 15.09
CA ALA A 133 -25.48 13.48 15.19
C ALA A 133 -24.56 13.06 16.35
N GLY A 134 -23.31 12.72 16.06
CA GLY A 134 -22.40 12.07 17.02
C GLY A 134 -22.25 10.56 16.85
N THR A 135 -22.36 10.02 15.63
CA THR A 135 -21.95 8.63 15.37
C THR A 135 -20.48 8.47 15.73
N ASP A 136 -20.24 7.64 16.74
CA ASP A 136 -18.92 7.42 17.29
C ASP A 136 -18.00 6.75 16.26
N ALA A 137 -16.87 7.40 15.97
CA ALA A 137 -15.85 6.89 15.08
C ALA A 137 -15.33 5.53 15.55
N ALA A 138 -15.25 5.29 16.87
CA ALA A 138 -14.84 4.00 17.41
C ALA A 138 -15.87 2.90 17.11
N PHE A 139 -17.16 3.19 17.26
CA PHE A 139 -18.24 2.26 16.89
C PHE A 139 -18.18 1.90 15.39
N VAL A 140 -18.06 2.90 14.51
CA VAL A 140 -17.97 2.66 13.05
C VAL A 140 -16.70 1.90 12.69
N GLY A 141 -15.59 2.19 13.36
CA GLY A 141 -14.34 1.45 13.18
C GLY A 141 -14.47 -0.02 13.59
N ALA A 142 -15.10 -0.30 14.73
CA ALA A 142 -15.38 -1.65 15.19
C ALA A 142 -16.33 -2.40 14.22
N LEU A 143 -17.37 -1.70 13.75
CA LEU A 143 -18.31 -2.26 12.79
C LEU A 143 -17.61 -2.65 11.48
N LEU A 144 -16.77 -1.76 10.93
CA LEU A 144 -15.93 -2.07 9.77
C LEU A 144 -14.97 -3.22 10.03
N GLY A 145 -14.35 -3.27 11.22
CA GLY A 145 -13.49 -4.37 11.63
C GLY A 145 -14.18 -5.73 11.61
N HIS A 146 -15.50 -5.77 11.87
CA HIS A 146 -16.30 -6.99 11.83
C HIS A 146 -16.76 -7.35 10.42
N VAL A 147 -17.38 -6.43 9.68
CA VAL A 147 -18.02 -6.75 8.39
C VAL A 147 -17.04 -6.81 7.22
N PHE A 148 -15.91 -6.12 7.30
CA PHE A 148 -14.94 -6.08 6.21
C PHE A 148 -14.29 -7.46 5.95
N PRO A 149 -13.79 -8.19 6.97
CA PRO A 149 -13.28 -9.54 6.76
C PRO A 149 -14.32 -10.49 6.20
N GLU A 150 -15.57 -10.42 6.67
CA GLU A 150 -16.66 -11.26 6.18
C GLU A 150 -16.91 -11.00 4.68
N ALA A 151 -17.13 -9.74 4.31
CA ALA A 151 -17.39 -9.35 2.93
C ALA A 151 -16.21 -9.61 1.98
N THR A 152 -14.97 -9.59 2.49
CA THR A 152 -13.76 -9.80 1.69
C THR A 152 -13.16 -11.21 1.83
N GLY A 153 -13.84 -12.14 2.49
CA GLY A 153 -13.38 -13.51 2.68
C GLY A 153 -12.05 -13.62 3.43
N GLY A 154 -11.94 -12.92 4.56
CA GLY A 154 -10.79 -12.90 5.46
C GLY A 154 -9.79 -11.76 5.25
N GLY A 155 -10.13 -10.73 4.45
CA GLY A 155 -9.26 -9.56 4.30
C GLY A 155 -9.28 -8.69 5.56
N ALA A 156 -8.13 -8.12 5.93
CA ALA A 156 -8.04 -7.20 7.06
C ALA A 156 -8.02 -5.74 6.59
N LEU A 157 -8.72 -4.88 7.33
CA LEU A 157 -8.67 -3.42 7.18
C LEU A 157 -8.24 -2.82 8.51
N SER A 158 -7.10 -2.13 8.52
CA SER A 158 -6.73 -1.29 9.66
C SER A 158 -7.61 -0.05 9.67
N VAL A 159 -8.17 0.27 10.83
CA VAL A 159 -8.99 1.46 11.04
C VAL A 159 -8.46 2.18 12.28
N SER A 160 -8.22 3.48 12.15
CA SER A 160 -7.85 4.33 13.29
C SER A 160 -8.67 5.61 13.29
N VAL A 161 -8.93 6.13 14.49
CA VAL A 161 -9.57 7.43 14.68
C VAL A 161 -8.49 8.50 14.65
N ARG A 162 -8.72 9.59 13.91
CA ARG A 162 -7.83 10.76 13.96
C ARG A 162 -8.18 11.63 15.17
N GLU A 163 -7.30 11.68 16.16
CA GLU A 163 -7.50 12.49 17.38
C GLU A 163 -7.74 13.97 17.07
N GLU A 164 -7.03 14.52 16.07
CA GLU A 164 -7.16 15.92 15.65
C GLU A 164 -8.40 16.20 14.78
N ALA A 165 -9.10 15.15 14.30
CA ALA A 165 -10.24 15.28 13.40
C ALA A 165 -11.27 14.16 13.67
N PRO A 166 -12.07 14.28 14.75
CA PRO A 166 -12.96 13.21 15.21
C PRO A 166 -14.07 12.84 14.21
N GLY A 167 -14.34 13.67 13.21
CA GLY A 167 -15.23 13.37 12.09
C GLY A 167 -14.61 12.51 10.97
N LEU A 168 -13.34 12.12 11.10
CA LEU A 168 -12.60 11.33 10.11
C LEU A 168 -12.06 10.03 10.72
N LEU A 169 -12.20 8.96 9.94
CA LEU A 169 -11.51 7.69 10.14
C LEU A 169 -10.37 7.58 9.14
N ASP A 170 -9.21 7.08 9.56
CA ASP A 170 -8.15 6.70 8.64
C ASP A 170 -8.26 5.20 8.33
N LEU A 171 -8.55 4.89 7.07
CA LEU A 171 -8.64 3.53 6.57
C LEU A 171 -7.30 3.13 5.94
N GLY A 172 -6.73 2.05 6.44
CA GLY A 172 -5.40 1.58 6.06
C GLY A 172 -5.27 1.07 4.62
N ALA A 173 -4.12 0.46 4.35
CA ALA A 173 -3.79 -0.08 3.04
C ALA A 173 -4.17 -1.57 2.92
N ILE A 174 -4.94 -1.90 1.90
CA ILE A 174 -5.31 -3.27 1.55
C ILE A 174 -4.53 -3.75 0.33
N ASP A 175 -4.20 -5.04 0.28
CA ASP A 175 -3.54 -5.63 -0.88
C ASP A 175 -4.49 -5.73 -2.09
N ALA A 176 -3.92 -5.95 -3.27
CA ALA A 176 -4.69 -6.01 -4.52
C ALA A 176 -5.67 -7.20 -4.61
N ARG A 177 -5.45 -8.29 -3.87
CA ARG A 177 -6.40 -9.41 -3.80
C ARG A 177 -7.60 -9.01 -2.95
N THR A 178 -7.38 -8.46 -1.77
CA THR A 178 -8.42 -7.96 -0.86
C THR A 178 -9.25 -6.87 -1.53
N ALA A 179 -8.62 -5.90 -2.20
CA ALA A 179 -9.33 -4.85 -2.93
C ALA A 179 -10.22 -5.40 -4.07
N ARG A 180 -9.79 -6.44 -4.79
CA ARG A 180 -10.62 -7.09 -5.81
C ARG A 180 -11.83 -7.79 -5.21
N ARG A 181 -11.67 -8.39 -4.03
CA ARG A 181 -12.79 -9.00 -3.29
C ARG A 181 -13.76 -7.94 -2.78
N LEU A 182 -13.25 -6.83 -2.26
CA LEU A 182 -14.06 -5.67 -1.88
C LEU A 182 -14.87 -5.13 -3.06
N VAL A 183 -14.24 -4.94 -4.23
CA VAL A 183 -14.94 -4.55 -5.46
C VAL A 183 -16.06 -5.52 -5.84
N ARG A 184 -15.89 -6.83 -5.58
CA ARG A 184 -16.95 -7.82 -5.81
C ARG A 184 -18.07 -7.71 -4.79
N ALA A 185 -17.73 -7.56 -3.50
CA ALA A 185 -18.72 -7.42 -2.43
C ALA A 185 -19.62 -6.18 -2.64
N LEU A 186 -19.05 -5.06 -3.10
CA LEU A 186 -19.77 -3.81 -3.30
C LEU A 186 -20.64 -3.76 -4.57
N ARG A 187 -20.57 -4.77 -5.44
CA ARG A 187 -21.35 -4.84 -6.69
C ARG A 187 -22.73 -5.46 -6.53
N PHE A 188 -22.99 -6.10 -5.40
CA PHE A 188 -24.23 -6.80 -5.11
C PHE A 188 -25.08 -5.99 -4.14
#